data_AF-D0LYT3-F1
#
_entry.id   AF-D0LYT3-F1
#
_cell.length_a   1.000
_cell.length_b   1.000
_cell.length_c   1.000
_cell.angle_alpha   90.00
_cell.angle_beta   90.00
_cell.angle_gamma   90.00
#
_symmetry.space_group_name_H-M   'P 1'
#
loop_
_entity.id
_entity.type
_entity.pdbx_description
1 polymer ?
#
loop_
_entity_poly.entity_id
_entity_poly.type
_entity_poly.pdbx_seq_one_letter_code
_entity_poly.pdbx_strand_id
1 'polypeptide(L)'
;MPALQTRERAITVTPADVEKEIVRLFGNPDQTGVVIRVHGAESSLTGRNEAFRELLDSLDMYEYNKPTQRSGNELPRPPGALETEADKDVVVKPPKLGDLIKALSVLGEPRLKRRVFEQILFTFGKHLVEPLGKILDTTPGGMLLSNMTAIRDNLMAWITRLKLTQETQEKLTSDLGAVLTDRYLAELADHEDKVQRPRVAELVKQILRVIGGTFERAFRKWTQHARTIADSVVRRMSSNMVLRESPVVIRDRIIEALEEYLWIETSTELSASVQELFQQPHFRGLVASPPDLKRSSYRQFAEACWDIISENC
;
A
#
# COMPACT_ATOMS: atom_id res chain seq x y z
N MET A 1 14.33 -46.55 55.58
CA MET A 1 14.85 -45.84 54.39
C MET A 1 13.65 -45.35 53.58
N PRO A 2 13.24 -44.08 53.72
CA PRO A 2 12.10 -43.56 52.98
C PRO A 2 12.51 -43.12 51.56
N ALA A 3 11.60 -43.30 50.63
CA ALA A 3 11.75 -43.00 49.21
C ALA A 3 11.98 -41.50 48.95
N LEU A 4 13.00 -41.20 48.14
CA LEU A 4 13.18 -39.88 47.51
C LEU A 4 12.09 -39.72 46.44
N GLN A 5 11.02 -39.01 46.79
CA GLN A 5 10.12 -38.46 45.79
C GLN A 5 10.83 -37.31 45.07
N THR A 6 11.27 -37.56 43.85
CA THR A 6 11.62 -36.53 42.88
C THR A 6 10.35 -35.70 42.65
N ARG A 7 10.27 -34.52 43.25
CA ARG A 7 9.24 -33.53 42.93
C ARG A 7 9.52 -33.03 41.52
N GLU A 8 8.86 -33.62 40.52
CA GLU A 8 8.56 -32.93 39.27
C GLU A 8 7.80 -31.65 39.62
N ARG A 9 8.51 -30.52 39.60
CA ARG A 9 7.86 -29.22 39.61
C ARG A 9 7.17 -29.07 38.26
N ALA A 10 5.88 -29.37 38.20
CA ALA A 10 5.03 -28.93 37.10
C ALA A 10 5.06 -27.39 37.11
N ILE A 11 5.84 -26.80 36.20
CA ILE A 11 5.89 -25.36 36.00
C ILE A 11 4.53 -24.99 35.41
N THR A 12 3.66 -24.40 36.23
CA THR A 12 2.38 -23.86 35.74
C THR A 12 2.67 -22.61 34.94
N VAL A 13 2.91 -22.76 33.64
CA VAL A 13 3.04 -21.65 32.69
C VAL A 13 1.75 -20.83 32.76
N THR A 14 1.88 -19.54 33.13
CA THR A 14 0.77 -18.58 33.20
C THR A 14 0.67 -17.75 31.91
N PRO A 15 -0.50 -17.18 31.56
CA PRO A 15 -0.64 -16.33 30.36
C PRO A 15 0.35 -15.15 30.31
N ALA A 16 0.75 -14.62 31.48
CA ALA A 16 1.75 -13.56 31.58
C ALA A 16 3.18 -14.03 31.26
N ASP A 17 3.49 -15.31 31.50
CA ASP A 17 4.77 -15.91 31.11
C ASP A 17 4.81 -16.13 29.60
N VAL A 18 3.67 -16.50 29.00
CA VAL A 18 3.52 -16.61 27.53
C VAL A 18 3.72 -15.26 26.85
N GLU A 19 3.12 -14.19 27.39
CA GLU A 19 3.25 -12.84 26.85
C GLU A 19 4.70 -12.34 26.93
N LYS A 20 5.40 -12.60 28.04
CA LYS A 20 6.83 -12.26 28.19
C LYS A 20 7.71 -13.03 27.21
N GLU A 21 7.42 -14.30 26.99
CA GLU A 21 8.18 -15.14 26.06
C GLU A 21 7.93 -14.76 24.60
N ILE A 22 6.69 -14.38 24.25
CA ILE A 22 6.36 -13.80 22.94
C ILE A 22 7.12 -12.49 22.72
N VAL A 23 7.14 -11.59 23.71
CA VAL A 23 7.87 -10.32 23.63
C VAL A 23 9.38 -10.57 23.53
N ARG A 24 9.91 -11.61 24.19
CA ARG A 24 11.31 -12.03 24.08
C ARG A 24 11.63 -12.51 22.67
N LEU A 25 10.81 -13.40 22.11
CA LEU A 25 11.07 -14.08 20.84
C LEU A 25 10.78 -13.20 19.60
N PHE A 26 9.76 -12.35 19.67
CA PHE A 26 9.26 -11.56 18.53
C PHE A 26 9.40 -10.06 18.72
N GLY A 27 9.93 -9.59 19.85
CA GLY A 27 9.96 -8.17 20.20
C GLY A 27 8.58 -7.62 20.58
N ASN A 28 8.47 -6.30 20.74
CA ASN A 28 7.20 -5.66 21.08
C ASN A 28 6.21 -5.80 19.88
N PRO A 29 5.02 -6.41 20.07
CA PRO A 29 4.06 -6.65 19.00
C PRO A 29 3.61 -5.38 18.27
N ASP A 30 3.59 -4.23 18.96
CA ASP A 30 3.24 -2.93 18.35
C ASP A 30 4.28 -2.44 17.33
N GLN A 31 5.52 -2.92 17.41
CA GLN A 31 6.62 -2.54 16.52
C GLN A 31 6.87 -3.56 15.42
N THR A 32 6.63 -4.85 15.69
CA THR A 32 6.92 -5.94 14.74
C THR A 32 5.72 -6.34 13.88
N GLY A 33 4.51 -5.87 14.24
CA GLY A 33 3.29 -6.15 13.47
C GLY A 33 2.91 -7.64 13.46
N VAL A 34 3.44 -8.42 14.40
CA VAL A 34 3.24 -9.85 14.50
C VAL A 34 1.93 -10.12 15.22
N VAL A 35 0.96 -10.69 14.50
CA VAL A 35 -0.28 -11.18 15.10
C VAL A 35 -0.13 -12.68 15.31
N ILE A 36 0.13 -13.09 16.55
CA ILE A 36 0.21 -14.52 16.90
C ILE A 36 -1.21 -15.03 17.15
N ARG A 37 -1.72 -15.86 16.23
CA ARG A 37 -3.00 -16.57 16.37
C ARG A 37 -2.72 -18.02 16.70
N VAL A 38 -3.17 -18.48 17.87
CA VAL A 38 -3.09 -19.90 18.23
C VAL A 38 -4.45 -20.54 18.04
N HIS A 39 -4.48 -21.48 17.10
CA HIS A 39 -5.64 -22.29 16.79
C HIS A 39 -5.55 -23.60 17.57
N GLY A 40 -6.29 -23.69 18.68
CA GLY A 40 -6.53 -24.96 19.36
C GLY A 40 -7.63 -25.77 18.69
N ALA A 41 -7.64 -27.09 18.92
CA ALA A 41 -8.68 -28.00 18.42
C ALA A 41 -10.10 -27.64 18.92
N GLU A 42 -10.19 -26.90 20.02
CA GLU A 42 -11.45 -26.39 20.57
C GLU A 42 -11.42 -24.86 20.72
N SER A 43 -12.55 -24.21 20.44
CA SER A 43 -12.72 -22.75 20.54
C SER A 43 -12.79 -22.23 21.99
N SER A 44 -12.60 -23.09 22.99
CA SER A 44 -12.66 -22.78 24.42
C SER A 44 -11.39 -22.07 24.92
N LEU A 45 -11.50 -21.23 25.95
CA LEU A 45 -10.37 -20.55 26.60
C LEU A 45 -9.32 -21.53 27.12
N THR A 46 -9.74 -22.72 27.55
CA THR A 46 -8.88 -23.81 28.03
C THR A 46 -8.13 -24.49 26.89
N GLY A 47 -8.79 -24.81 25.77
CA GLY A 47 -8.15 -25.41 24.60
C GLY A 47 -7.16 -24.47 23.90
N ARG A 48 -7.39 -23.15 23.98
CA ARG A 48 -6.40 -22.16 23.54
C ARG A 48 -5.16 -22.18 24.42
N ASN A 49 -5.32 -22.15 25.74
CA ASN A 49 -4.19 -22.16 26.69
C ASN A 49 -3.35 -23.45 26.56
N GLU A 50 -3.99 -24.58 26.25
CA GLU A 50 -3.31 -25.85 26.00
C GLU A 50 -2.55 -25.85 24.67
N ALA A 51 -3.14 -25.36 23.58
CA ALA A 51 -2.45 -25.17 22.31
C ALA A 51 -1.30 -24.16 22.39
N PHE A 52 -1.42 -23.12 23.24
CA PHE A 52 -0.32 -22.20 23.54
C PHE A 52 0.80 -22.87 24.34
N ARG A 53 0.48 -23.79 25.28
CA ARG A 53 1.49 -24.61 25.96
C ARG A 53 2.18 -25.56 25.02
N GLU A 54 1.45 -26.24 24.14
CA GLU A 54 2.05 -27.10 23.11
C GLU A 54 2.97 -26.29 22.17
N LEU A 55 2.57 -25.06 21.82
CA LEU A 55 3.40 -24.16 21.02
C LEU A 55 4.68 -23.77 21.78
N LEU A 56 4.59 -23.44 23.06
CA LEU A 56 5.76 -23.13 23.90
C LEU A 56 6.65 -24.35 24.11
N ASP A 57 6.10 -25.52 24.40
CA ASP A 57 6.86 -26.78 24.50
C ASP A 57 7.56 -27.11 23.17
N SER A 58 6.92 -26.79 22.04
CA SER A 58 7.54 -26.94 20.71
C SER A 58 8.64 -25.92 20.43
N LEU A 59 8.54 -24.70 20.97
CA LEU A 59 9.57 -23.66 20.86
C LEU A 59 10.75 -23.93 21.81
N ASP A 60 10.48 -24.36 23.05
CA ASP A 60 11.47 -24.82 24.02
C ASP A 60 12.27 -26.03 23.49
N MET A 61 11.65 -26.89 22.68
CA MET A 61 12.37 -27.98 22.00
C MET A 61 13.44 -27.53 20.99
N TYR A 62 13.39 -26.28 20.51
CA TYR A 62 14.40 -25.76 19.57
C TYR A 62 15.58 -25.05 20.23
N GLU A 63 15.47 -24.60 21.49
CA GLU A 63 16.57 -23.90 22.17
C GLU A 63 17.13 -24.57 23.43
N TYR A 64 16.44 -25.51 24.07
CA TYR A 64 16.94 -26.03 25.35
C TYR A 64 17.68 -27.37 25.33
N ASN A 65 17.64 -28.15 24.25
CA ASN A 65 18.19 -29.52 24.23
C ASN A 65 19.12 -29.86 23.05
N LYS A 66 19.92 -28.90 22.56
CA LYS A 66 21.17 -29.27 21.91
C LYS A 66 22.31 -29.12 22.92
N PRO A 67 22.79 -30.22 23.54
CA PRO A 67 24.15 -30.19 24.01
C PRO A 67 24.99 -29.92 22.77
N THR A 68 25.64 -28.76 22.70
CA THR A 68 26.79 -28.56 21.84
C THR A 68 27.67 -29.79 22.03
N GLN A 69 27.69 -30.69 21.05
CA GLN A 69 28.80 -31.61 20.88
C GLN A 69 30.00 -30.70 20.62
N ARG A 70 30.63 -30.27 21.72
CA ARG A 70 31.98 -29.74 21.75
C ARG A 70 32.85 -30.86 21.19
N SER A 71 33.15 -30.75 19.90
CA SER A 71 34.21 -31.51 19.26
C SER A 71 35.47 -31.32 20.11
N GLY A 72 36.09 -32.45 20.48
CA GLY A 72 37.21 -32.47 21.41
C GLY A 72 38.41 -31.69 20.89
N ASN A 73 38.76 -30.61 21.58
CA ASN A 73 40.10 -30.01 21.77
C ASN A 73 40.01 -28.49 21.85
N GLU A 74 39.43 -27.93 22.92
CA GLU A 74 39.75 -26.56 23.33
C GLU A 74 39.86 -26.49 24.86
N LEU A 75 40.93 -25.85 25.34
CA LEU A 75 41.30 -25.72 26.75
C LEU A 75 40.20 -25.07 27.61
N PRO A 76 40.17 -25.33 28.94
CA PRO A 76 39.19 -24.73 29.83
C PRO A 76 39.40 -23.22 29.91
N ARG A 77 38.37 -22.43 29.56
CA ARG A 77 38.34 -20.98 29.83
C ARG A 77 38.04 -20.71 31.32
N PRO A 78 38.59 -19.62 31.88
CA PRO A 78 38.50 -19.33 33.31
C PRO A 78 37.06 -18.96 33.74
N PRO A 79 36.66 -19.26 34.99
CA PRO A 79 35.34 -18.96 35.52
C PRO A 79 35.26 -17.45 35.81
N GLY A 80 34.38 -16.74 35.11
CA GLY A 80 34.21 -15.29 35.28
C GLY A 80 33.69 -14.52 34.06
N ALA A 81 33.50 -15.17 32.91
CA ALA A 81 32.73 -14.57 31.84
C ALA A 81 31.25 -14.59 32.25
N LEU A 82 30.69 -13.41 32.56
CA LEU A 82 29.26 -13.17 32.55
C LEU A 82 28.74 -13.51 31.14
N GLU A 83 28.35 -14.76 30.94
CA GLU A 83 27.48 -15.13 29.85
C GLU A 83 26.14 -14.47 30.16
N THR A 84 25.87 -13.34 29.51
CA THR A 84 24.51 -12.87 29.27
C THR A 84 23.81 -13.95 28.45
N GLU A 85 23.30 -14.99 29.12
CA GLU A 85 22.53 -16.11 28.56
C GLU A 85 21.15 -15.70 27.98
N ALA A 86 20.91 -14.41 27.72
CA ALA A 86 19.59 -13.89 27.37
C ALA A 86 19.32 -13.69 25.87
N ASP A 87 20.30 -13.87 24.99
CA ASP A 87 20.18 -13.42 23.59
C ASP A 87 20.80 -14.44 22.61
N LYS A 88 20.27 -15.67 22.62
CA LYS A 88 20.43 -16.54 21.45
C LYS A 88 19.27 -16.21 20.51
N ASP A 89 19.60 -15.51 19.44
CA ASP A 89 18.65 -15.23 18.37
C ASP A 89 18.20 -16.56 17.74
N VAL A 90 16.93 -16.90 17.90
CA VAL A 90 16.33 -18.09 17.27
C VAL A 90 16.42 -17.93 15.76
N VAL A 91 17.12 -18.85 15.08
CA VAL A 91 17.26 -18.82 13.62
C VAL A 91 16.22 -19.72 12.96
N VAL A 92 15.44 -19.15 12.05
CA VAL A 92 14.32 -19.82 11.37
C VAL A 92 14.61 -19.96 9.87
N LYS A 93 14.12 -21.06 9.29
CA LYS A 93 14.16 -21.29 7.85
C LYS A 93 13.11 -20.42 7.13
N PRO A 94 13.38 -19.96 5.91
CA PRO A 94 12.39 -19.22 5.13
C PRO A 94 11.13 -20.06 4.90
N PRO A 95 9.95 -19.41 4.75
CA PRO A 95 8.69 -20.09 4.47
C PRO A 95 8.79 -20.90 3.18
N LYS A 96 8.13 -22.06 3.15
CA LYS A 96 8.13 -22.92 1.97
C LYS A 96 7.31 -22.29 0.85
N LEU A 97 7.70 -22.58 -0.39
CA LEU A 97 6.98 -22.13 -1.58
C LEU A 97 5.48 -22.41 -1.51
N GLY A 98 5.09 -23.60 -1.04
CA GLY A 98 3.68 -23.98 -0.93
C GLY A 98 2.88 -23.12 0.04
N ASP A 99 3.50 -22.62 1.12
CA ASP A 99 2.84 -21.79 2.12
C ASP A 99 2.67 -20.35 1.59
N LEU A 100 3.68 -19.83 0.90
CA LEU A 100 3.59 -18.53 0.20
C LEU A 100 2.54 -18.54 -0.92
N ILE A 101 2.45 -19.63 -1.69
CA ILE A 101 1.41 -19.77 -2.73
C ILE A 101 0.02 -19.74 -2.09
N LYS A 102 -0.20 -20.46 -0.99
CA LYS A 102 -1.48 -20.45 -0.28
C LYS A 102 -1.82 -19.06 0.22
N ALA A 103 -0.87 -18.38 0.88
CA ALA A 103 -1.06 -17.03 1.40
C ALA A 103 -1.40 -16.03 0.28
N LEU A 104 -0.66 -16.05 -0.84
CA LEU A 104 -0.94 -15.18 -1.98
C LEU A 104 -2.26 -15.53 -2.67
N SER A 105 -2.67 -16.81 -2.68
CA SER A 105 -3.91 -17.25 -3.33
C SER A 105 -5.17 -16.65 -2.69
N VAL A 106 -5.09 -16.21 -1.43
CA VAL A 106 -6.16 -15.50 -0.71
C VAL A 106 -6.64 -14.26 -1.47
N LEU A 107 -5.74 -13.52 -2.11
CA LEU A 107 -6.11 -12.35 -2.93
C LEU A 107 -6.95 -12.71 -4.17
N GLY A 108 -6.92 -13.98 -4.58
CA GLY A 108 -7.73 -14.50 -5.68
C GLY A 108 -9.14 -14.93 -5.28
N GLU A 109 -9.46 -14.95 -3.99
CA GLU A 109 -10.75 -15.44 -3.51
C GLU A 109 -11.91 -14.50 -3.87
N PRO A 110 -13.04 -15.01 -4.40
CA PRO A 110 -14.17 -14.16 -4.81
C PRO A 110 -14.70 -13.23 -3.72
N ARG A 111 -14.63 -13.67 -2.45
CA ARG A 111 -15.06 -12.88 -1.28
C ARG A 111 -14.18 -11.65 -1.04
N LEU A 112 -12.88 -11.78 -1.28
CA LEU A 112 -11.88 -10.73 -1.04
C LEU A 112 -11.60 -9.89 -2.28
N LYS A 113 -11.92 -10.38 -3.49
CA LYS A 113 -11.81 -9.61 -4.74
C LYS A 113 -12.45 -8.24 -4.65
N ARG A 114 -13.66 -8.14 -4.07
CA ARG A 114 -14.34 -6.85 -3.91
C ARG A 114 -13.50 -5.86 -3.11
N ARG A 115 -12.92 -6.30 -1.99
CA ARG A 115 -12.05 -5.48 -1.14
C ARG A 115 -10.76 -5.09 -1.87
N VAL A 116 -10.16 -6.01 -2.62
CA VAL A 116 -8.98 -5.72 -3.46
C VAL A 116 -9.32 -4.65 -4.50
N PHE A 117 -10.45 -4.75 -5.21
CA PHE A 117 -10.89 -3.74 -6.17
C PHE A 117 -11.21 -2.40 -5.53
N GLU A 118 -11.84 -2.38 -4.35
CA GLU A 118 -12.05 -1.16 -3.57
C GLU A 118 -10.72 -0.47 -3.25
N GLN A 119 -9.68 -1.23 -2.89
CA GLN A 119 -8.33 -0.68 -2.65
C GLN A 119 -7.65 -0.17 -3.92
N ILE A 120 -7.84 -0.84 -5.06
CA ILE A 120 -7.37 -0.36 -6.38
C ILE A 120 -8.02 0.98 -6.71
N LEU A 121 -9.34 1.07 -6.56
CA LEU A 121 -10.08 2.30 -6.84
C LEU A 121 -9.70 3.41 -5.85
N PHE A 122 -9.51 3.09 -4.58
CA PHE A 122 -9.06 4.07 -3.59
C PHE A 122 -7.66 4.60 -3.93
N THR A 123 -6.73 3.71 -4.29
CA THR A 123 -5.34 4.10 -4.56
C THR A 123 -5.22 4.79 -5.90
N PHE A 124 -5.56 4.12 -7.01
CA PHE A 124 -5.38 4.65 -8.36
C PHE A 124 -6.44 5.67 -8.74
N GLY A 125 -7.68 5.51 -8.26
CA GLY A 125 -8.72 6.51 -8.46
C GLY A 125 -8.34 7.83 -7.80
N LYS A 126 -7.81 7.83 -6.57
CA LYS A 126 -7.31 9.07 -5.97
C LYS A 126 -6.23 9.74 -6.84
N HIS A 127 -5.22 8.99 -7.28
CA HIS A 127 -4.11 9.59 -8.04
C HIS A 127 -4.51 10.08 -9.45
N LEU A 128 -5.43 9.39 -10.12
CA LEU A 128 -5.82 9.69 -11.50
C LEU A 128 -7.07 10.59 -11.61
N VAL A 129 -7.98 10.53 -10.63
CA VAL A 129 -9.26 11.25 -10.63
C VAL A 129 -9.22 12.50 -9.76
N GLU A 130 -8.49 12.53 -8.64
CA GLU A 130 -8.41 13.73 -7.78
C GLU A 130 -7.88 14.97 -8.53
N PRO A 131 -6.87 14.87 -9.44
CA PRO A 131 -6.46 16.01 -10.25
C PRO A 131 -7.58 16.54 -11.15
N LEU A 132 -8.45 15.67 -11.65
CA LEU A 132 -9.63 16.05 -12.43
C LEU A 132 -10.71 16.68 -11.54
N GLY A 133 -10.84 16.20 -10.30
CA GLY A 133 -11.65 16.81 -9.25
C GLY A 133 -11.23 18.25 -8.97
N LYS A 134 -9.92 18.54 -8.91
CA LYS A 134 -9.41 19.92 -8.72
C LYS A 134 -9.78 20.87 -9.86
N ILE A 135 -9.91 20.36 -11.08
CA ILE A 135 -10.38 21.13 -12.24
C ILE A 135 -11.89 21.39 -12.13
N LEU A 136 -12.65 20.50 -11.51
CA LEU A 136 -14.06 20.71 -11.20
C LEU A 136 -14.26 21.62 -9.97
N ASP A 137 -13.33 21.57 -9.01
CA ASP A 137 -13.33 22.33 -7.76
C ASP A 137 -12.78 23.75 -7.92
N THR A 138 -12.47 24.20 -9.15
CA THR A 138 -12.56 25.63 -9.46
C THR A 138 -14.03 26.03 -9.38
N THR A 139 -14.45 26.25 -8.14
CA THR A 139 -15.78 26.55 -7.61
C THR A 139 -16.80 27.09 -8.62
N PRO A 140 -18.06 26.59 -8.63
CA PRO A 140 -19.14 27.18 -9.41
C PRO A 140 -19.25 28.69 -9.16
N GLY A 141 -19.14 29.47 -10.23
CA GLY A 141 -19.40 30.91 -10.21
C GLY A 141 -18.34 31.82 -9.59
N GLY A 142 -17.14 31.34 -9.23
CA GLY A 142 -16.17 32.13 -8.46
C GLY A 142 -14.82 32.32 -9.14
N MET A 143 -14.00 31.26 -9.21
CA MET A 143 -12.58 31.38 -9.57
C MET A 143 -12.34 31.68 -11.05
N LEU A 144 -13.11 31.07 -11.95
CA LEU A 144 -12.95 31.34 -13.38
C LEU A 144 -13.38 32.79 -13.70
N LEU A 145 -14.53 33.20 -13.18
CA LEU A 145 -15.02 34.57 -13.33
C LEU A 145 -14.08 35.60 -12.68
N SER A 146 -13.54 35.31 -11.49
CA SER A 146 -12.55 36.18 -10.83
C SER A 146 -11.24 36.26 -11.61
N ASN A 147 -10.78 35.15 -12.20
CA ASN A 147 -9.58 35.13 -13.02
C ASN A 147 -9.80 35.88 -14.34
N MET A 148 -10.94 35.70 -14.99
CA MET A 148 -11.28 36.41 -16.23
C MET A 148 -11.43 37.92 -16.00
N THR A 149 -12.06 38.33 -14.89
CA THR A 149 -12.16 39.74 -14.50
C THR A 149 -10.78 40.30 -14.14
N ALA A 150 -9.95 39.59 -13.38
CA ALA A 150 -8.58 40.02 -13.10
C ALA A 150 -7.72 40.16 -14.37
N ILE A 151 -7.86 39.24 -15.35
CA ILE A 151 -7.18 39.34 -16.64
C ILE A 151 -7.67 40.56 -17.42
N ARG A 152 -8.98 40.79 -17.48
CA ARG A 152 -9.54 42.00 -18.09
C ARG A 152 -8.95 43.25 -17.45
N ASP A 153 -8.97 43.34 -16.13
CA ASP A 153 -8.51 44.53 -15.40
C ASP A 153 -7.01 44.76 -15.62
N ASN A 154 -6.21 43.68 -15.65
CA ASN A 154 -4.80 43.75 -16.02
C ASN A 154 -4.56 44.19 -17.47
N LEU A 155 -5.38 43.71 -18.41
CA LEU A 155 -5.30 44.09 -19.82
C LEU A 155 -5.65 45.57 -20.01
N MET A 156 -6.69 46.05 -19.32
CA MET A 156 -7.05 47.46 -19.27
C MET A 156 -5.92 48.29 -18.66
N ALA A 157 -5.28 47.80 -17.59
CA ALA A 157 -4.10 48.44 -16.99
C ALA A 157 -2.84 48.41 -17.89
N TRP A 158 -2.71 47.43 -18.79
CA TRP A 158 -1.63 47.40 -19.78
C TRP A 158 -1.87 48.41 -20.89
N ILE A 159 -3.11 48.57 -21.33
CA ILE A 159 -3.49 49.56 -22.34
C ILE A 159 -3.24 50.98 -21.85
N THR A 160 -3.53 51.27 -20.58
CA THR A 160 -3.22 52.57 -19.98
C THR A 160 -1.72 52.86 -19.91
N ARG A 161 -0.88 51.82 -19.95
CA ARG A 161 0.59 51.92 -19.95
C ARG A 161 1.22 51.96 -21.35
N LEU A 162 0.46 51.68 -22.41
CA LEU A 162 0.95 51.84 -23.77
C LEU A 162 1.13 53.33 -24.08
N LYS A 163 2.26 53.69 -24.71
CA LYS A 163 2.54 55.06 -25.18
C LYS A 163 1.71 55.41 -26.43
N LEU A 164 0.39 55.36 -26.32
CA LEU A 164 -0.55 55.73 -27.37
C LEU A 164 -0.95 57.20 -27.26
N THR A 165 -1.54 57.76 -28.31
CA THR A 165 -2.23 59.04 -28.20
C THR A 165 -3.47 58.88 -27.32
N GLN A 166 -3.84 59.94 -26.60
CA GLN A 166 -4.99 59.93 -25.68
C GLN A 166 -6.28 59.46 -26.38
N GLU A 167 -6.53 59.97 -27.59
CA GLU A 167 -7.69 59.61 -28.41
C GLU A 167 -7.72 58.11 -28.78
N THR A 168 -6.57 57.51 -29.09
CA THR A 168 -6.47 56.07 -29.42
C THR A 168 -6.66 55.22 -28.17
N GLN A 169 -6.15 55.68 -27.03
CA GLN A 169 -6.25 54.98 -25.75
C GLN A 169 -7.68 54.98 -25.19
N GLU A 170 -8.37 56.11 -25.27
CA GLU A 170 -9.79 56.24 -24.91
C GLU A 170 -10.66 55.35 -25.78
N LYS A 171 -10.43 55.35 -27.10
CA LYS A 171 -11.15 54.50 -28.05
C LYS A 171 -10.92 53.01 -27.76
N LEU A 172 -9.67 52.58 -27.60
CA LEU A 172 -9.32 51.18 -27.34
C LEU A 172 -9.90 50.68 -26.00
N THR A 173 -9.86 51.53 -24.96
CA THR A 173 -10.44 51.20 -23.64
C THR A 173 -11.96 51.10 -23.71
N SER A 174 -12.62 52.01 -24.43
CA SER A 174 -14.07 51.96 -24.65
C SER A 174 -14.47 50.71 -25.43
N ASP A 175 -13.77 50.40 -26.52
CA ASP A 175 -14.06 49.26 -27.38
C ASP A 175 -13.88 47.93 -26.62
N LEU A 176 -12.78 47.78 -25.86
CA LEU A 176 -12.55 46.57 -25.07
C LEU A 176 -13.46 46.46 -23.85
N GLY A 177 -13.81 47.57 -23.22
CA GLY A 177 -14.79 47.60 -22.13
C GLY A 177 -16.20 47.17 -22.59
N ALA A 178 -16.58 47.56 -23.82
CA ALA A 178 -17.84 47.14 -24.42
C ALA A 178 -17.85 45.66 -24.82
N VAL A 179 -16.69 45.09 -25.18
CA VAL A 179 -16.56 43.67 -25.56
C VAL A 179 -16.43 42.75 -24.34
N LEU A 180 -15.63 43.12 -23.33
CA LEU A 180 -15.33 42.30 -22.14
C LEU A 180 -16.21 42.67 -20.93
N THR A 181 -17.51 42.76 -21.15
CA THR A 181 -18.47 43.09 -20.08
C THR A 181 -18.53 41.98 -19.02
N ASP A 182 -18.87 42.35 -17.77
CA ASP A 182 -19.08 41.37 -16.69
C ASP A 182 -20.12 40.31 -17.07
N ARG A 183 -21.16 40.72 -17.81
CA ARG A 183 -22.19 39.83 -18.33
C ARG A 183 -21.61 38.81 -19.31
N TYR A 184 -20.82 39.25 -20.28
CA TYR A 184 -20.19 38.35 -21.25
C TYR A 184 -19.24 37.36 -20.56
N LEU A 185 -18.44 37.82 -19.59
CA LEU A 185 -17.56 36.94 -18.82
C LEU A 185 -18.33 35.94 -17.96
N ALA A 186 -19.46 36.33 -17.37
CA ALA A 186 -20.34 35.43 -16.63
C ALA A 186 -21.00 34.38 -17.53
N GLU A 187 -21.47 34.77 -18.72
CA GLU A 187 -22.04 33.85 -19.72
C GLU A 187 -20.98 32.83 -20.22
N LEU A 188 -19.73 33.28 -20.44
CA LEU A 188 -18.62 32.39 -20.78
C LEU A 188 -18.27 31.43 -19.65
N ALA A 189 -18.22 31.91 -18.40
CA ALA A 189 -17.92 31.07 -17.25
C ALA A 189 -19.00 30.00 -17.04
N ASP A 190 -20.28 30.36 -17.18
CA ASP A 190 -21.40 29.43 -17.07
C ASP A 190 -21.42 28.41 -18.23
N HIS A 191 -21.10 28.85 -19.45
CA HIS A 191 -20.94 27.95 -20.59
C HIS A 191 -19.79 26.95 -20.38
N GLU A 192 -18.65 27.42 -19.88
CA GLU A 192 -17.49 26.56 -19.62
C GLU A 192 -17.79 25.57 -18.49
N ASP A 193 -18.47 26.00 -17.41
CA ASP A 193 -18.93 25.12 -16.34
C ASP A 193 -19.87 24.01 -16.87
N LYS A 194 -20.83 24.37 -17.72
CA LYS A 194 -21.80 23.42 -18.30
C LYS A 194 -21.17 22.45 -19.30
N VAL A 195 -20.07 22.82 -19.96
CA VAL A 195 -19.40 21.98 -20.96
C VAL A 195 -18.27 21.15 -20.35
N GLN A 196 -17.47 21.73 -19.46
CA GLN A 196 -16.35 21.03 -18.83
C GLN A 196 -16.82 19.96 -17.85
N ARG A 197 -17.83 20.24 -16.99
CA ARG A 197 -18.25 19.28 -15.96
C ARG A 197 -18.71 17.93 -16.52
N PRO A 198 -19.59 17.87 -17.55
CA PRO A 198 -19.97 16.60 -18.14
C PRO A 198 -18.81 15.89 -18.82
N ARG A 199 -17.90 16.63 -19.47
CA ARG A 199 -16.73 16.06 -20.16
C ARG A 199 -15.74 15.46 -19.16
N VAL A 200 -15.44 16.16 -18.06
CA VAL A 200 -14.56 15.64 -17.01
C VAL A 200 -15.22 14.45 -16.31
N ALA A 201 -16.52 14.51 -16.02
CA ALA A 201 -17.24 13.37 -15.43
C ALA A 201 -17.20 12.13 -16.33
N GLU A 202 -17.34 12.31 -17.65
CA GLU A 202 -17.22 11.21 -18.60
C GLU A 202 -15.78 10.67 -18.69
N LEU A 203 -14.78 11.56 -18.70
CA LEU A 203 -13.36 11.18 -18.66
C LEU A 203 -13.05 10.35 -17.41
N VAL A 204 -13.54 10.77 -16.24
CA VAL A 204 -13.39 10.02 -14.98
C VAL A 204 -14.00 8.63 -15.09
N LYS A 205 -15.22 8.50 -15.63
CA LYS A 205 -15.85 7.19 -15.84
C LYS A 205 -15.02 6.30 -16.76
N GLN A 206 -14.46 6.85 -17.83
CA GLN A 206 -13.63 6.10 -18.76
C GLN A 206 -12.31 5.65 -18.12
N ILE A 207 -11.64 6.53 -17.37
CA ILE A 207 -10.43 6.19 -16.61
C ILE A 207 -10.73 5.08 -15.60
N LEU A 208 -11.82 5.17 -14.84
CA LEU A 208 -12.21 4.15 -13.87
C LEU A 208 -12.51 2.80 -14.56
N ARG A 209 -13.11 2.81 -15.75
CA ARG A 209 -13.31 1.59 -16.55
C ARG A 209 -12.00 0.99 -17.02
N VAL A 210 -11.04 1.80 -17.47
CA VAL A 210 -9.71 1.34 -17.86
C VAL A 210 -8.97 0.71 -16.67
N ILE A 211 -8.96 1.39 -15.51
CA ILE A 211 -8.38 0.86 -14.28
C ILE A 211 -9.02 -0.50 -13.95
N GLY A 212 -10.35 -0.56 -13.90
CA GLY A 212 -11.08 -1.78 -13.61
C GLY A 212 -10.74 -2.92 -14.57
N GLY A 213 -10.78 -2.66 -15.88
CA GLY A 213 -10.52 -3.68 -16.91
C GLY A 213 -9.07 -4.16 -16.95
N THR A 214 -8.10 -3.29 -16.70
CA THR A 214 -6.67 -3.67 -16.67
C THR A 214 -6.36 -4.52 -15.45
N PHE A 215 -6.81 -4.11 -14.26
CA PHE A 215 -6.59 -4.90 -13.06
C PHE A 215 -7.43 -6.19 -13.05
N GLU A 216 -8.66 -6.19 -13.56
CA GLU A 216 -9.46 -7.41 -13.69
C GLU A 216 -8.75 -8.48 -14.54
N ARG A 217 -8.12 -8.06 -15.65
CA ARG A 217 -7.32 -8.96 -16.48
C ARG A 217 -6.09 -9.48 -15.74
N ALA A 218 -5.38 -8.62 -15.01
CA ALA A 218 -4.23 -9.01 -14.20
C ALA A 218 -4.62 -10.03 -13.10
N PHE A 219 -5.77 -9.82 -12.44
CA PHE A 219 -6.26 -10.72 -11.38
C PHE A 219 -6.99 -11.97 -11.90
N ARG A 220 -7.39 -12.03 -13.18
CA ARG A 220 -8.04 -13.21 -13.75
C ARG A 220 -7.13 -14.44 -13.76
N LYS A 221 -5.82 -14.23 -13.93
CA LYS A 221 -4.79 -15.28 -13.93
C LYS A 221 -4.04 -15.39 -12.59
N TRP A 222 -4.62 -14.84 -11.52
CA TRP A 222 -3.94 -14.66 -10.23
C TRP A 222 -3.26 -15.93 -9.68
N THR A 223 -3.87 -17.10 -9.82
CA THR A 223 -3.28 -18.36 -9.32
C THR A 223 -1.95 -18.72 -9.98
N GLN A 224 -1.77 -18.40 -11.26
CA GLN A 224 -0.50 -18.58 -11.96
C GLN A 224 0.53 -17.55 -11.48
N HIS A 225 0.08 -16.31 -11.27
CA HIS A 225 0.94 -15.22 -10.83
C HIS A 225 1.38 -15.35 -9.37
N ALA A 226 0.50 -15.81 -8.48
CA ALA A 226 0.81 -16.10 -7.09
C ALA A 226 1.98 -17.09 -6.97
N ARG A 227 2.06 -18.08 -7.87
CA ARG A 227 3.20 -19.00 -7.94
C ARG A 227 4.49 -18.30 -8.34
N THR A 228 4.47 -17.50 -9.41
CA THR A 228 5.65 -16.74 -9.87
C THR A 228 6.14 -15.75 -8.81
N ILE A 229 5.23 -15.07 -8.12
CA ILE A 229 5.54 -14.14 -7.04
C ILE A 229 6.15 -14.90 -5.86
N ALA A 230 5.56 -16.02 -5.45
CA ALA A 230 6.11 -16.87 -4.40
C ALA A 230 7.51 -17.40 -4.74
N ASP A 231 7.74 -17.84 -5.98
CA ASP A 231 9.05 -18.28 -6.46
C ASP A 231 10.09 -17.14 -6.39
N SER A 232 9.70 -15.91 -6.75
CA SER A 232 10.56 -14.73 -6.64
C SER A 232 10.92 -14.43 -5.18
N VAL A 233 9.94 -14.49 -4.27
CA VAL A 233 10.15 -14.28 -2.83
C VAL A 233 11.10 -15.34 -2.27
N VAL A 234 10.88 -16.63 -2.52
CA VAL A 234 11.76 -17.71 -2.02
C VAL A 234 13.20 -17.54 -2.49
N ARG A 235 13.41 -17.17 -3.76
CA ARG A 235 14.77 -16.92 -4.30
C ARG A 235 15.49 -15.78 -3.59
N ARG A 236 14.75 -14.75 -3.14
CA ARG A 236 15.28 -13.58 -2.41
C ARG A 236 15.49 -13.86 -0.92
N MET A 237 14.96 -14.96 -0.38
CA MET A 237 15.00 -15.32 1.04
C MET A 237 15.91 -16.53 1.34
N SER A 238 16.94 -16.74 0.53
CA SER A 238 17.76 -17.97 0.53
C SER A 238 18.57 -18.24 1.80
N SER A 239 18.63 -17.31 2.74
CA SER A 239 19.34 -17.45 4.02
C SER A 239 18.37 -17.67 5.19
N ASN A 240 18.80 -18.45 6.19
CA ASN A 240 18.10 -18.50 7.47
C ASN A 240 18.09 -17.10 8.10
N MET A 241 17.00 -16.75 8.79
CA MET A 241 16.76 -15.42 9.35
C MET A 241 16.48 -15.49 10.84
N VAL A 242 16.78 -14.43 11.57
CA VAL A 242 16.42 -14.32 12.99
C VAL A 242 14.90 -14.26 13.11
N LEU A 243 14.32 -15.03 14.03
CA LEU A 243 12.87 -15.14 14.25
C LEU A 243 12.23 -13.77 14.42
N ARG A 244 12.89 -12.87 15.16
CA ARG A 244 12.47 -11.50 15.41
C ARG A 244 12.38 -10.64 14.15
N GLU A 245 13.29 -10.84 13.20
CA GLU A 245 13.35 -10.10 11.93
C GLU A 245 12.48 -10.75 10.85
N SER A 246 12.18 -12.04 11.00
CA SER A 246 11.45 -12.83 10.00
C SER A 246 10.13 -12.20 9.52
N PRO A 247 9.25 -11.62 10.37
CA PRO A 247 7.95 -11.12 9.93
C PRO A 247 8.09 -9.87 9.06
N VAL A 248 9.01 -8.98 9.42
CA VAL A 248 9.31 -7.75 8.67
C VAL A 248 9.93 -8.12 7.33
N VAL A 249 10.91 -9.03 7.32
CA VAL A 249 11.57 -9.46 6.08
C VAL A 249 10.58 -10.20 5.16
N ILE A 250 9.72 -11.07 5.69
CA ILE A 250 8.67 -11.75 4.90
C ILE A 250 7.71 -10.73 4.29
N ARG A 251 7.21 -9.79 5.10
CA ARG A 251 6.32 -8.71 4.66
C ARG A 251 6.95 -7.90 3.53
N ASP A 252 8.15 -7.38 3.74
CA ASP A 252 8.82 -6.49 2.79
C ASP A 252 9.09 -7.21 1.47
N ARG A 253 9.54 -8.47 1.51
CA ARG A 253 9.77 -9.26 0.30
C ARG A 253 8.50 -9.56 -0.49
N ILE A 254 7.39 -9.81 0.20
CA ILE A 254 6.09 -10.01 -0.45
C ILE A 254 5.60 -8.70 -1.07
N ILE A 255 5.68 -7.58 -0.35
CA ILE A 255 5.29 -6.25 -0.87
C ILE A 255 6.12 -5.88 -2.10
N GLU A 256 7.44 -6.03 -2.04
CA GLU A 256 8.34 -5.77 -3.18
C GLU A 256 7.98 -6.62 -4.40
N ALA A 257 7.72 -7.92 -4.19
CA ALA A 257 7.38 -8.83 -5.28
C ALA A 257 5.99 -8.53 -5.88
N LEU A 258 5.01 -8.15 -5.05
CA LEU A 258 3.69 -7.70 -5.48
C LEU A 258 3.78 -6.40 -6.28
N GLU A 259 4.51 -5.40 -5.77
CA GLU A 259 4.73 -4.11 -6.42
C GLU A 259 5.35 -4.29 -7.81
N GLU A 260 6.43 -5.06 -7.90
CA GLU A 260 7.16 -5.31 -9.14
C GLU A 260 6.27 -6.02 -10.17
N TYR A 261 5.54 -7.06 -9.74
CA TYR A 261 4.63 -7.79 -10.60
C TYR A 261 3.51 -6.89 -11.15
N LEU A 262 2.83 -6.16 -10.27
CA LEU A 262 1.72 -5.28 -10.66
C LEU A 262 2.21 -4.16 -11.58
N TRP A 263 3.41 -3.62 -11.32
CA TRP A 263 4.04 -2.64 -12.19
C TRP A 263 4.29 -3.20 -13.59
N ILE A 264 4.93 -4.37 -13.71
CA ILE A 264 5.27 -4.98 -15.01
C ILE A 264 4.01 -5.28 -15.82
N GLU A 265 2.99 -5.85 -15.19
CA GLU A 265 1.79 -6.30 -15.91
C GLU A 265 0.83 -5.17 -16.27
N THR A 266 0.73 -4.12 -15.46
CA THR A 266 -0.35 -3.13 -15.63
C THR A 266 0.14 -1.74 -16.04
N SER A 267 1.38 -1.35 -15.72
CA SER A 267 1.80 0.06 -15.88
C SER A 267 1.79 0.51 -17.34
N THR A 268 2.36 -0.28 -18.24
CA THR A 268 2.46 0.07 -19.67
C THR A 268 1.09 0.19 -20.29
N GLU A 269 0.21 -0.78 -20.03
CA GLU A 269 -1.15 -0.79 -20.57
C GLU A 269 -1.98 0.35 -20.00
N LEU A 270 -1.98 0.51 -18.67
CA LEU A 270 -2.75 1.55 -18.00
C LEU A 270 -2.30 2.95 -18.45
N SER A 271 -0.99 3.21 -18.48
CA SER A 271 -0.44 4.49 -18.95
C SER A 271 -0.79 4.76 -20.41
N ALA A 272 -0.67 3.77 -21.29
CA ALA A 272 -0.99 3.94 -22.71
C ALA A 272 -2.49 4.23 -22.91
N SER A 273 -3.37 3.46 -22.26
CA SER A 273 -4.82 3.69 -22.36
C SER A 273 -5.24 5.03 -21.77
N VAL A 274 -4.69 5.43 -20.63
CA VAL A 274 -4.95 6.76 -20.06
C VAL A 274 -4.46 7.84 -21.01
N GLN A 275 -3.25 7.72 -21.57
CA GLN A 275 -2.74 8.71 -22.52
C GLN A 275 -3.60 8.81 -23.78
N GLU A 276 -4.07 7.67 -24.32
CA GLU A 276 -4.97 7.62 -25.47
C GLU A 276 -6.31 8.33 -25.17
N LEU A 277 -6.89 8.11 -23.99
CA LEU A 277 -8.11 8.82 -23.56
C LEU A 277 -7.93 10.34 -23.60
N PHE A 278 -6.80 10.86 -23.11
CA PHE A 278 -6.53 12.30 -23.11
C PHE A 278 -6.23 12.88 -24.51
N GLN A 279 -5.88 12.03 -25.49
CA GLN A 279 -5.68 12.46 -26.88
C GLN A 279 -6.98 12.53 -27.68
N GLN A 280 -8.07 11.95 -27.18
CA GLN A 280 -9.35 11.96 -27.90
C GLN A 280 -9.86 13.40 -28.11
N PRO A 281 -10.46 13.71 -29.28
CA PRO A 281 -10.93 15.05 -29.62
C PRO A 281 -11.88 15.66 -28.58
N HIS A 282 -12.63 14.81 -27.87
CA HIS A 282 -13.61 15.21 -26.87
C HIS A 282 -13.00 15.60 -25.52
N PHE A 283 -11.78 15.15 -25.21
CA PHE A 283 -11.08 15.38 -23.93
C PHE A 283 -9.82 16.22 -24.07
N ARG A 284 -9.36 16.45 -25.31
CA ARG A 284 -8.19 17.25 -25.62
C ARG A 284 -8.36 18.68 -25.07
N GLY A 285 -7.39 19.14 -24.30
CA GLY A 285 -7.36 20.49 -23.73
C GLY A 285 -8.03 20.64 -22.35
N LEU A 286 -8.64 19.59 -21.79
CA LEU A 286 -9.14 19.62 -20.41
C LEU A 286 -8.01 19.70 -19.37
N VAL A 287 -6.86 19.07 -19.66
CA VAL A 287 -5.67 19.08 -18.79
C VAL A 287 -4.43 19.28 -19.66
N ALA A 288 -3.47 20.07 -19.17
CA ALA A 288 -2.21 20.34 -19.87
C ALA A 288 -1.36 19.08 -20.08
N SER A 289 -1.39 18.14 -19.14
CA SER A 289 -0.78 16.82 -19.27
C SER A 289 -1.59 15.76 -18.51
N PRO A 290 -1.69 14.53 -19.02
CA PRO A 290 -2.30 13.43 -18.27
C PRO A 290 -1.53 13.20 -16.94
N PRO A 291 -2.21 12.79 -15.86
CA PRO A 291 -1.56 12.44 -14.61
C PRO A 291 -0.64 11.22 -14.81
N ASP A 292 0.57 11.32 -14.28
CA ASP A 292 1.58 10.28 -14.41
C ASP A 292 1.39 9.16 -13.36
N LEU A 293 1.56 7.91 -13.79
CA LEU A 293 1.43 6.73 -12.95
C LEU A 293 2.74 6.49 -12.19
N LYS A 294 2.71 6.83 -10.91
CA LYS A 294 3.87 6.68 -10.04
C LYS A 294 3.97 5.25 -9.51
N ARG A 295 5.19 4.72 -9.50
CA ARG A 295 5.52 3.44 -8.86
C ARG A 295 5.16 3.42 -7.37
N SER A 296 5.17 4.57 -6.70
CA SER A 296 4.71 4.70 -5.30
C SER A 296 3.26 4.29 -5.09
N SER A 297 2.37 4.49 -6.06
CA SER A 297 0.96 4.07 -5.96
C SER A 297 0.83 2.55 -5.99
N TYR A 298 1.71 1.87 -6.73
CA TYR A 298 1.78 0.40 -6.73
C TYR A 298 2.26 -0.15 -5.40
N ARG A 299 3.23 0.52 -4.76
CA ARG A 299 3.70 0.14 -3.42
C ARG A 299 2.60 0.28 -2.37
N GLN A 300 1.87 1.39 -2.36
CA GLN A 300 0.71 1.60 -1.48
C GLN A 300 -0.35 0.51 -1.65
N PHE A 301 -0.61 0.12 -2.90
CA PHE A 301 -1.57 -0.96 -3.17
C PHE A 301 -1.01 -2.34 -2.78
N ALA A 302 0.29 -2.59 -2.94
CA ALA A 302 0.94 -3.82 -2.47
C ALA A 302 0.92 -3.94 -0.94
N GLU A 303 1.08 -2.83 -0.21
CA GLU A 303 0.89 -2.75 1.24
C GLU A 303 -0.55 -3.11 1.63
N ALA A 304 -1.56 -2.54 0.96
CA ALA A 304 -2.96 -2.89 1.21
C ALA A 304 -3.28 -4.36 0.88
N CYS A 305 -2.63 -4.93 -0.14
CA CYS A 305 -2.71 -6.36 -0.45
C CYS A 305 -2.13 -7.22 0.68
N TRP A 306 -0.99 -6.81 1.26
CA TRP A 306 -0.41 -7.49 2.41
C TRP A 306 -1.34 -7.47 3.61
N ASP A 307 -1.99 -6.34 3.90
CA ASP A 307 -2.94 -6.24 5.02
C ASP A 307 -4.07 -7.27 4.86
N ILE A 308 -4.63 -7.40 3.65
CA ILE A 308 -5.64 -8.42 3.34
C ILE A 308 -5.11 -9.85 3.54
N ILE A 309 -3.88 -10.13 3.10
CA ILE A 309 -3.27 -11.46 3.30
C ILE A 309 -3.11 -11.75 4.79
N SER A 310 -2.52 -10.80 5.54
CA SER A 310 -2.21 -10.94 6.96
C SER A 310 -3.46 -11.13 7.84
N GLU A 311 -4.60 -10.58 7.43
CA GLU A 311 -5.86 -10.76 8.16
C GLU A 311 -6.48 -12.14 7.98
N ASN A 312 -6.21 -12.80 6.85
CA ASN A 312 -6.88 -14.03 6.40
C ASN A 312 -5.98 -15.28 6.40
N CYS A 313 -4.69 -15.11 6.69
CA CYS A 313 -3.73 -16.18 6.98
C CYS A 313 -3.45 -16.25 8.49
#